data_AF-A0A952DBQ8-F1
#
_entry.id   AF-A0A952DBQ8-F1
#
_cell.length_a   1.000
_cell.length_b   1.000
_cell.length_c   1.000
_cell.angle_alpha   90.00
_cell.angle_beta   90.00
_cell.angle_gamma   90.00
#
_symmetry.space_group_name_H-M   'P 1'
#
loop_
_entity.id
_entity.type
_entity.pdbx_description
1 polymer ?
#
loop_
_entity_poly.entity_id
_entity_poly.type
_entity_poly.pdbx_seq_one_letter_code
_entity_poly.pdbx_strand_id
1 'polypeptide(L)'
;MNALISVFKRTEQGILVVALALATILPLIDMVGRPLGGFHLVATAEYVQQLTLWLAFVGGMAATSQAKHLTLSTSEFFGEGLWRDLSRLLSYAVAAAVVAVLAYASWQVVAANKLEPKMLPIGIPEWVSEIIMPVAMGVMALQFVWNSSNKWWGRLVALAAVGGAFAIGLVPPDIAYHLRWLALLVLAAALLGAPVFVAMGGVALVLFFSEATPVAAVTAEVYRLIDSPTLPAIPLLTAAGYVLAESAAAERLVRFFRAVFG
;
A
#
# COMPACT_ATOMS: atom_id res chain seq x y z
N MET A 1 -10.44 15.63 -20.70
CA MET A 1 -9.90 15.27 -19.37
C MET A 1 -10.74 14.20 -18.67
N ASN A 2 -12.08 14.32 -18.62
CA ASN A 2 -12.94 13.34 -17.93
C ASN A 2 -12.92 11.92 -18.52
N ALA A 3 -12.77 11.76 -19.85
CA ALA A 3 -12.70 10.44 -20.48
C ALA A 3 -11.40 9.67 -20.18
N LEU A 4 -10.27 10.38 -20.07
CA LEU A 4 -8.98 9.76 -19.70
C LEU A 4 -8.99 9.27 -18.25
N ILE A 5 -9.59 10.06 -17.34
CA ILE A 5 -9.71 9.71 -15.92
C ILE A 5 -10.67 8.52 -15.73
N SER A 6 -11.77 8.46 -16.48
CA SER A 6 -12.72 7.34 -16.38
C SER A 6 -12.14 6.04 -16.95
N VAL A 7 -11.40 6.10 -18.05
CA VAL A 7 -10.68 4.94 -18.60
C VAL A 7 -9.65 4.44 -17.60
N PHE A 8 -8.82 5.33 -17.04
CA PHE A 8 -7.81 4.95 -16.05
C PHE A 8 -8.43 4.24 -14.83
N LYS A 9 -9.50 4.80 -14.25
CA LYS A 9 -10.21 4.19 -13.12
C LYS A 9 -10.79 2.81 -13.45
N ARG A 10 -11.32 2.65 -14.66
CA ARG A 10 -11.91 1.37 -15.09
C ARG A 10 -10.84 0.31 -15.30
N THR A 11 -9.68 0.69 -15.83
CA THR A 11 -8.52 -0.19 -15.97
C THR A 11 -7.98 -0.62 -14.62
N GLU A 12 -7.82 0.32 -13.67
CA GLU A 12 -7.38 0.05 -12.31
C GLU A 12 -8.31 -0.95 -11.58
N GLN A 13 -9.62 -0.72 -11.65
CA GLN A 13 -10.61 -1.65 -11.09
C GLN A 13 -10.56 -3.02 -11.77
N GLY A 14 -10.40 -3.06 -13.10
CA GLY A 14 -10.23 -4.31 -13.85
C GLY A 14 -9.03 -5.12 -13.37
N ILE A 15 -7.88 -4.46 -13.19
CA ILE A 15 -6.65 -5.09 -12.68
C ILE A 15 -6.89 -5.68 -11.30
N LEU A 16 -7.53 -4.93 -10.39
CA LEU A 16 -7.81 -5.40 -9.03
C LEU A 16 -8.76 -6.58 -9.00
N VAL A 17 -9.84 -6.54 -9.80
CA VAL A 17 -10.81 -7.63 -9.89
C VAL A 17 -10.16 -8.89 -10.44
N VAL A 18 -9.39 -8.77 -11.51
CA VAL A 18 -8.68 -9.91 -12.11
C VAL A 18 -7.64 -10.47 -11.14
N ALA A 19 -6.84 -9.60 -10.51
CA ALA A 19 -5.82 -10.04 -9.57
C ALA A 19 -6.43 -10.74 -8.35
N LEU A 20 -7.54 -10.23 -7.80
CA LEU A 20 -8.24 -10.83 -6.67
C LEU A 20 -8.88 -12.17 -7.05
N ALA A 21 -9.51 -12.22 -8.22
CA ALA A 21 -10.10 -13.45 -8.75
C ALA A 21 -9.03 -14.53 -8.94
N LEU A 22 -7.90 -14.20 -9.56
CA LEU A 22 -6.78 -15.13 -9.74
C LEU A 22 -6.15 -15.54 -8.40
N ALA A 23 -5.94 -14.59 -7.48
CA ALA A 23 -5.37 -14.86 -6.15
C ALA A 23 -6.27 -15.79 -5.31
N THR A 24 -7.57 -15.84 -5.62
CA THR A 24 -8.53 -16.74 -4.96
C THR A 24 -8.66 -18.07 -5.70
N ILE A 25 -8.77 -18.05 -7.03
CA ILE A 25 -9.04 -19.24 -7.83
C ILE A 25 -7.81 -20.15 -7.92
N LEU A 26 -6.60 -19.59 -8.06
CA LEU A 26 -5.38 -20.39 -8.23
C LEU A 26 -5.13 -21.34 -7.03
N PRO A 27 -5.16 -20.88 -5.77
CA PRO A 27 -5.04 -21.79 -4.63
C PRO A 27 -6.19 -22.80 -4.52
N LEU A 28 -7.42 -22.42 -4.89
CA LEU A 28 -8.56 -23.33 -4.84
C LEU A 28 -8.41 -24.48 -5.84
N ILE A 29 -7.94 -24.18 -7.06
CA ILE A 29 -7.65 -25.21 -8.07
C ILE A 29 -6.54 -26.14 -7.57
N ASP A 30 -5.45 -25.62 -7.00
CA ASP A 30 -4.38 -26.46 -6.47
C ASP A 30 -4.85 -27.32 -5.28
N MET A 31 -5.64 -26.74 -4.36
CA MET A 31 -6.18 -27.43 -3.20
C MET A 31 -7.12 -28.59 -3.57
N VAL A 32 -7.97 -28.39 -4.58
CA VAL A 32 -8.95 -29.39 -5.05
C VAL A 32 -8.30 -30.40 -6.00
N GLY A 33 -7.35 -29.97 -6.83
CA GLY A 33 -6.64 -30.81 -7.80
C GLY A 33 -5.72 -31.86 -7.16
N ARG A 34 -5.09 -31.52 -6.03
CA ARG A 34 -4.22 -32.43 -5.26
C ARG A 34 -4.90 -33.76 -4.89
N PRO A 35 -6.06 -33.77 -4.20
CA PRO A 35 -6.72 -35.02 -3.81
C PRO A 35 -7.45 -35.74 -4.96
N LEU A 36 -7.85 -35.05 -6.03
CA LEU A 36 -8.77 -35.59 -7.05
C LEU A 36 -8.10 -36.15 -8.31
N GLY A 37 -6.79 -35.96 -8.51
CA GLY A 37 -6.14 -36.49 -9.72
C GLY A 37 -4.64 -36.26 -9.84
N GLY A 38 -3.95 -35.84 -8.76
CA GLY A 38 -2.53 -35.53 -8.79
C GLY A 38 -2.16 -34.29 -9.63
N PHE A 39 -3.16 -33.53 -10.09
CA PHE A 39 -2.94 -32.27 -10.81
C PHE A 39 -2.47 -31.22 -9.81
N HIS A 40 -1.19 -30.84 -9.89
CA HIS A 40 -0.58 -29.79 -9.09
C HIS A 40 -0.21 -28.63 -10.01
N LEU A 41 -0.62 -27.42 -9.65
CA LEU A 41 -0.11 -26.23 -10.32
C LEU A 41 1.30 -25.97 -9.78
N VAL A 42 2.30 -26.04 -10.65
CA VAL A 42 3.68 -25.75 -10.25
C VAL A 42 3.73 -24.30 -9.77
N ALA A 43 4.20 -24.09 -8.54
CA ALA A 43 4.50 -22.78 -7.97
C ALA A 43 3.30 -21.82 -7.85
N THR A 44 2.16 -22.31 -7.35
CA THR A 44 0.98 -21.50 -7.03
C THR A 44 1.27 -20.39 -6.01
N ALA A 45 2.17 -20.65 -5.05
CA ALA A 45 2.49 -19.68 -4.00
C ALA A 45 3.13 -18.41 -4.59
N GLU A 46 4.06 -18.59 -5.53
CA GLU A 46 4.81 -17.55 -6.23
C GLU A 46 3.90 -16.66 -7.08
N TYR A 47 2.91 -17.25 -7.76
CA TYR A 47 1.91 -16.47 -8.48
C TYR A 47 1.02 -15.68 -7.54
N VAL A 48 0.60 -16.26 -6.42
CA VAL A 48 -0.32 -15.58 -5.49
C VAL A 48 0.40 -14.49 -4.70
N GLN A 49 1.67 -14.67 -4.34
CA GLN A 49 2.53 -13.60 -3.82
C GLN A 49 2.57 -12.42 -4.77
N GLN A 50 2.78 -12.68 -6.06
CA GLN A 50 2.82 -11.62 -7.05
C GLN A 50 1.48 -10.92 -7.23
N LEU A 51 0.38 -11.68 -7.30
CA LEU A 51 -0.97 -11.10 -7.36
C LEU A 51 -1.30 -10.29 -6.10
N THR A 52 -0.82 -10.72 -4.94
CA THR A 52 -0.97 -10.02 -3.66
C THR A 52 -0.18 -8.70 -3.66
N LEU A 53 1.03 -8.68 -4.22
CA LEU A 53 1.80 -7.46 -4.44
C LEU A 53 1.02 -6.46 -5.29
N TRP A 54 0.50 -6.91 -6.43
CA TRP A 54 -0.30 -6.07 -7.32
C TRP A 54 -1.57 -5.57 -6.64
N LEU A 55 -2.28 -6.42 -5.91
CA LEU A 55 -3.47 -6.03 -5.13
C LEU A 55 -3.15 -4.98 -4.07
N ALA A 56 -2.04 -5.13 -3.34
CA ALA A 56 -1.64 -4.18 -2.31
C ALA A 56 -1.34 -2.79 -2.90
N PHE A 57 -0.52 -2.74 -3.95
CA PHE A 57 -0.05 -1.48 -4.52
C PHE A 57 -1.09 -0.79 -5.41
N VAL A 58 -1.76 -1.53 -6.29
CA VAL A 58 -2.85 -0.98 -7.12
C VAL A 58 -4.05 -0.64 -6.24
N GLY A 59 -4.32 -1.43 -5.19
CA GLY A 59 -5.43 -1.17 -4.26
C GLY A 59 -5.17 0.08 -3.42
N GLY A 60 -3.94 0.26 -2.95
CA GLY A 60 -3.51 1.47 -2.26
C GLY A 60 -3.59 2.72 -3.14
N MET A 61 -3.16 2.62 -4.39
CA MET A 61 -3.30 3.69 -5.39
C MET A 61 -4.77 4.05 -5.65
N ALA A 62 -5.64 3.04 -5.78
CA ALA A 62 -7.07 3.24 -5.97
C ALA A 62 -7.72 3.92 -4.76
N ALA A 63 -7.34 3.52 -3.55
CA ALA A 63 -7.81 4.12 -2.30
C ALA A 63 -7.38 5.59 -2.17
N THR A 64 -6.16 5.93 -2.64
CA THR A 64 -5.64 7.30 -2.69
C THR A 64 -6.46 8.19 -3.60
N SER A 65 -6.84 7.66 -4.77
CA SER A 65 -7.63 8.42 -5.75
C SER A 65 -9.06 8.74 -5.27
N GLN A 66 -9.58 7.93 -4.34
CA GLN A 66 -10.91 8.09 -3.77
C GLN A 66 -10.92 8.81 -2.42
N ALA A 67 -9.74 9.21 -1.90
CA ALA A 67 -9.57 9.73 -0.54
C ALA A 67 -10.17 8.80 0.56
N LYS A 68 -10.21 7.49 0.30
CA LYS A 68 -10.78 6.46 1.18
C LYS A 68 -9.70 5.72 1.96
N HIS A 69 -8.72 6.45 2.48
CA HIS A 69 -7.76 5.84 3.39
C HIS A 69 -8.35 5.71 4.78
N LEU A 70 -7.88 4.71 5.51
CA LEU A 70 -8.02 4.68 6.96
C LEU A 70 -7.23 5.88 7.49
N THR A 71 -7.95 6.95 7.80
CA THR A 71 -7.45 8.16 8.43
C THR A 71 -7.97 8.18 9.87
N LEU A 72 -7.24 8.83 10.76
CA LEU A 72 -7.72 9.00 12.12
C LEU A 72 -8.82 10.08 12.12
N SER A 73 -9.99 9.74 12.67
CA SER A 73 -11.22 10.58 12.71
C SER A 73 -11.06 11.92 13.43
N THR A 74 -9.89 12.20 14.02
CA THR A 74 -9.59 13.46 14.70
C THR A 74 -9.71 14.69 13.81
N SER A 75 -9.58 14.56 12.48
CA SER A 75 -9.77 15.68 11.55
C SER A 75 -11.23 16.14 11.41
N GLU A 76 -12.22 15.30 11.76
CA GLU A 76 -13.65 15.66 11.78
C GLU A 76 -14.00 16.59 12.94
N PHE A 77 -13.14 16.68 13.96
CA PHE A 77 -13.33 17.58 15.10
C PHE A 77 -12.98 19.04 14.80
N PHE A 78 -12.23 19.32 13.73
CA PHE A 78 -11.90 20.70 13.33
C PHE A 78 -13.02 21.26 12.46
N GLY A 79 -13.72 22.28 12.96
CA GLY A 79 -14.81 22.98 12.25
C GLY A 79 -14.37 23.62 10.92
N GLU A 80 -15.33 24.23 10.21
CA GLU A 80 -15.09 24.91 8.93
C GLU A 80 -14.21 26.16 9.13
N GLY A 81 -13.02 26.22 8.50
CA GLY A 81 -12.12 27.37 8.59
C GLY A 81 -10.65 27.08 8.22
N LEU A 82 -9.77 28.05 8.49
CA LEU A 82 -8.33 28.01 8.17
C LEU A 82 -7.60 26.80 8.75
N TRP A 83 -8.01 26.34 9.94
CA TRP A 83 -7.41 25.19 10.61
C TRP A 83 -7.63 23.87 9.86
N ARG A 84 -8.78 23.73 9.19
CA ARG A 84 -9.08 22.56 8.34
C ARG A 84 -8.27 22.57 7.05
N ASP A 85 -8.10 23.75 6.45
CA ASP A 85 -7.27 23.89 5.25
C ASP A 85 -5.79 23.65 5.55
N LEU A 86 -5.31 24.14 6.70
CA LEU A 86 -3.92 23.95 7.12
C LEU A 86 -3.64 22.50 7.55
N SER A 87 -4.55 21.86 8.30
CA SER A 87 -4.41 20.45 8.67
C SER A 87 -4.40 19.56 7.43
N ARG A 88 -5.30 19.81 6.48
CA ARG A 88 -5.30 19.12 5.18
C ARG A 88 -4.00 19.34 4.42
N LEU A 89 -3.53 20.58 4.31
CA LEU A 89 -2.28 20.87 3.60
C LEU A 89 -1.10 20.14 4.22
N LEU A 90 -0.96 20.16 5.55
CA LEU A 90 0.11 19.47 6.26
C LEU A 90 0.03 17.95 6.07
N SER A 91 -1.14 17.35 6.26
CA SER A 91 -1.37 15.91 6.11
C SER A 91 -1.01 15.42 4.70
N TYR A 92 -1.46 16.15 3.67
CA TYR A 92 -1.17 15.80 2.28
C TYR A 92 0.28 16.09 1.89
N ALA A 93 0.91 17.15 2.40
CA ALA A 93 2.32 17.46 2.13
C ALA A 93 3.26 16.40 2.75
N VAL A 94 3.00 15.99 3.99
CA VAL A 94 3.76 14.92 4.65
C VAL A 94 3.51 13.58 3.97
N ALA A 95 2.27 13.26 3.60
CA ALA A 95 1.97 12.07 2.81
C ALA A 95 2.70 12.05 1.48
N ALA A 96 2.69 13.15 0.73
CA ALA A 96 3.43 13.26 -0.52
C ALA A 96 4.93 13.03 -0.32
N ALA A 97 5.53 13.67 0.69
CA ALA A 97 6.95 13.56 0.99
C ALA A 97 7.36 12.11 1.36
N VAL A 98 6.64 11.50 2.30
CA VAL A 98 6.89 10.11 2.74
C VAL A 98 6.74 9.14 1.57
N VAL A 99 5.65 9.25 0.82
CA VAL A 99 5.36 8.32 -0.29
C VAL A 99 6.35 8.51 -1.44
N ALA A 100 6.82 9.73 -1.69
CA ALA A 100 7.87 9.98 -2.68
C ALA A 100 9.20 9.33 -2.27
N VAL A 101 9.60 9.43 -1.00
CA VAL A 101 10.80 8.75 -0.50
C VAL A 101 10.63 7.23 -0.57
N LEU A 102 9.45 6.69 -0.23
CA LEU A 102 9.16 5.27 -0.40
C LEU A 102 9.18 4.82 -1.87
N ALA A 103 8.76 5.67 -2.81
CA ALA A 103 8.86 5.37 -4.24
C ALA A 103 10.33 5.27 -4.68
N TYR A 104 11.17 6.20 -4.21
CA TYR A 104 12.62 6.15 -4.44
C TYR A 104 13.28 4.93 -3.78
N ALA A 105 12.91 4.61 -2.55
CA ALA A 105 13.38 3.41 -1.85
C ALA A 105 12.98 2.13 -2.60
N SER A 106 11.74 2.05 -3.08
CA SER A 106 11.24 0.92 -3.88
C SER A 106 11.99 0.78 -5.21
N TRP A 107 12.34 1.90 -5.85
CA TRP A 107 13.16 1.88 -7.06
C TRP A 107 14.55 1.29 -6.80
N GLN A 108 15.17 1.61 -5.66
CA GLN A 108 16.46 1.01 -5.28
C GLN A 108 16.35 -0.50 -5.05
N VAL A 109 15.25 -0.98 -4.47
CA VAL A 109 14.99 -2.42 -4.31
C VAL A 109 14.91 -3.11 -5.67
N VAL A 110 14.11 -2.57 -6.60
CA VAL A 110 14.00 -3.11 -7.96
C VAL A 110 15.35 -3.10 -8.69
N ALA A 111 16.12 -2.02 -8.54
CA ALA A 111 17.45 -1.90 -9.13
C ALA A 111 18.43 -2.93 -8.55
N ALA A 112 18.35 -3.21 -7.25
CA ALA A 112 19.15 -4.24 -6.60
C ALA A 112 18.77 -5.66 -7.07
N ASN A 113 17.47 -5.98 -7.12
CA ASN A 113 16.96 -7.28 -7.56
C ASN A 113 17.20 -7.54 -9.06
N LYS A 114 17.43 -6.48 -9.84
CA LYS A 114 17.85 -6.61 -11.24
C LYS A 114 19.29 -7.14 -11.40
N LEU A 115 20.17 -6.94 -10.41
CA LEU A 115 21.56 -7.41 -10.47
C LEU A 115 21.65 -8.93 -10.29
N GLU A 116 20.80 -9.49 -9.44
CA GLU A 116 20.68 -10.94 -9.20
C GLU A 116 19.21 -11.39 -9.41
N PRO A 117 18.77 -11.55 -10.68
CA PRO A 117 17.36 -11.80 -10.96
C PRO A 117 16.91 -13.18 -10.48
N LYS A 118 16.00 -13.20 -9.51
CA LYS A 118 15.20 -14.39 -9.22
C LYS A 118 14.16 -14.59 -10.32
N MET A 119 14.06 -15.81 -10.85
CA MET A 119 13.17 -16.14 -11.96
C MET A 119 11.86 -16.70 -11.41
N LEU A 120 10.74 -16.14 -11.87
CA LEU A 120 9.43 -16.75 -11.66
C LEU A 120 9.34 -18.06 -12.46
N PRO A 121 8.47 -18.99 -12.06
CA PRO A 121 8.31 -20.29 -12.74
C PRO A 121 7.90 -20.18 -14.22
N ILE A 122 7.30 -19.05 -14.63
CA ILE A 122 7.00 -18.69 -16.03
C ILE A 122 8.24 -18.24 -16.85
N GLY A 123 9.42 -18.17 -16.25
CA GLY A 123 10.64 -17.70 -16.90
C GLY A 123 10.75 -16.18 -17.03
N ILE A 124 9.92 -15.43 -16.30
CA ILE A 124 10.01 -13.95 -16.23
C ILE A 124 10.76 -13.57 -14.94
N PRO A 125 11.71 -12.60 -15.00
CA PRO A 125 12.34 -12.10 -13.78
C PRO A 125 11.34 -11.44 -12.83
N GLU A 126 11.50 -11.69 -11.54
CA GLU A 126 10.62 -11.18 -10.47
C GLU A 126 10.57 -9.64 -10.44
N TRP A 127 11.71 -8.98 -10.66
CA TRP A 127 11.85 -7.51 -10.67
C TRP A 127 10.90 -6.82 -11.67
N VAL A 128 10.49 -7.51 -12.74
CA VAL A 128 9.57 -6.95 -13.74
C VAL A 128 8.21 -6.63 -13.10
N SER A 129 7.75 -7.51 -12.22
CA SER A 129 6.54 -7.26 -11.46
C SER A 129 6.75 -6.29 -10.31
N GLU A 130 7.92 -6.34 -9.66
CA GLU A 130 8.26 -5.45 -8.54
C GLU A 130 8.21 -3.96 -8.93
N ILE A 131 8.35 -3.63 -10.22
CA ILE A 131 8.16 -2.28 -10.76
C ILE A 131 6.80 -1.67 -10.37
N ILE A 132 5.79 -2.49 -10.09
CA ILE A 132 4.49 -1.98 -9.62
C ILE A 132 4.64 -1.16 -8.32
N MET A 133 5.60 -1.49 -7.44
CA MET A 133 5.81 -0.79 -6.17
C MET A 133 6.24 0.68 -6.37
N PRO A 134 7.38 0.99 -7.05
CA PRO A 134 7.76 2.38 -7.27
C PRO A 134 6.78 3.13 -8.17
N VAL A 135 6.14 2.46 -9.13
CA VAL A 135 5.14 3.09 -10.01
C VAL A 135 3.90 3.51 -9.21
N ALA A 136 3.30 2.60 -8.44
CA ALA A 136 2.11 2.90 -7.65
C ALA A 136 2.42 3.97 -6.59
N MET A 137 3.54 3.85 -5.88
CA MET A 137 3.95 4.87 -4.91
C MET A 137 4.23 6.23 -5.56
N GLY A 138 4.90 6.26 -6.71
CA GLY A 138 5.13 7.50 -7.45
C GLY A 138 3.83 8.18 -7.88
N VAL A 139 2.86 7.41 -8.38
CA VAL A 139 1.53 7.91 -8.72
C VAL A 139 0.79 8.40 -7.47
N MET A 140 0.83 7.67 -6.35
CA MET A 140 0.24 8.09 -5.08
C MET A 140 0.84 9.41 -4.58
N ALA A 141 2.17 9.57 -4.64
CA ALA A 141 2.85 10.81 -4.25
C ALA A 141 2.35 12.00 -5.10
N LEU A 142 2.23 11.83 -6.41
CA LEU A 142 1.66 12.85 -7.31
C LEU A 142 0.20 13.17 -6.97
N GLN A 143 -0.61 12.16 -6.66
CA GLN A 143 -1.99 12.36 -6.23
C GLN A 143 -2.08 13.15 -4.91
N PHE A 144 -1.22 12.87 -3.93
CA PHE A 144 -1.17 13.65 -2.68
C PHE A 144 -0.79 15.11 -2.94
N VAL A 145 0.19 15.38 -3.79
CA VAL A 145 0.55 16.76 -4.18
C VAL A 145 -0.64 17.45 -4.84
N TRP A 146 -1.31 16.79 -5.78
CA TRP A 146 -2.42 17.39 -6.54
C TRP A 146 -3.64 17.69 -5.67
N ASN A 147 -3.91 16.82 -4.69
CA ASN A 147 -5.07 16.90 -3.79
C ASN A 147 -4.80 17.72 -2.53
N SER A 148 -3.59 18.23 -2.34
CA SER A 148 -3.18 19.02 -1.16
C SER A 148 -3.96 20.32 -0.98
N SER A 149 -4.26 21.03 -2.07
CA SER A 149 -5.05 22.26 -2.05
C SER A 149 -5.65 22.60 -3.42
N ASN A 150 -6.78 23.30 -3.41
CA ASN A 150 -7.38 23.89 -4.61
C ASN A 150 -6.56 25.07 -5.16
N LYS A 151 -5.70 25.69 -4.32
CA LYS A 151 -4.83 26.80 -4.70
C LYS A 151 -3.48 26.28 -5.20
N TRP A 152 -2.94 26.87 -6.26
CA TRP A 152 -1.63 26.50 -6.82
C TRP A 152 -0.49 26.61 -5.80
N TRP A 153 -0.56 27.58 -4.89
CA TRP A 153 0.40 27.74 -3.79
C TRP A 153 0.47 26.54 -2.85
N GLY A 154 -0.66 25.91 -2.52
CA GLY A 154 -0.65 24.73 -1.65
C GLY A 154 0.03 23.54 -2.32
N ARG A 155 -0.12 23.40 -3.64
CA ARG A 155 0.58 22.37 -4.42
C ARG A 155 2.09 22.61 -4.44
N LEU A 156 2.52 23.86 -4.53
CA LEU A 156 3.94 24.20 -4.42
C LEU A 156 4.51 23.90 -3.04
N VAL A 157 3.75 24.14 -1.96
CA VAL A 157 4.17 23.76 -0.60
C VAL A 157 4.34 22.25 -0.50
N ALA A 158 3.40 21.46 -1.05
CA ALA A 158 3.52 20.01 -1.07
C ALA A 158 4.74 19.53 -1.90
N LEU A 159 5.00 20.14 -3.05
CA LEU A 159 6.21 19.86 -3.85
C LEU A 159 7.49 20.25 -3.12
N ALA A 160 7.49 21.40 -2.43
CA ALA A 160 8.61 21.83 -1.61
C ALA A 160 8.85 20.87 -0.44
N ALA A 161 7.80 20.30 0.16
CA ALA A 161 7.93 19.27 1.19
C ALA A 161 8.56 17.99 0.64
N VAL A 162 8.19 17.57 -0.57
CA VAL A 162 8.85 16.44 -1.28
C VAL A 162 10.32 16.75 -1.52
N GLY A 163 10.64 17.92 -2.08
CA GLY A 163 12.02 18.36 -2.30
C GLY A 163 12.83 18.44 -1.01
N GLY A 164 12.23 18.94 0.07
CA GLY A 164 12.81 19.00 1.40
C GLY A 164 13.12 17.61 1.95
N ALA A 165 12.23 16.64 1.77
CA ALA A 165 12.46 15.27 2.20
C ALA A 165 13.64 14.61 1.46
N PHE A 166 13.84 14.89 0.17
CA PHE A 166 15.03 14.43 -0.55
C PHE A 166 16.30 15.21 -0.16
N ALA A 167 16.18 16.50 0.14
CA ALA A 167 17.29 17.32 0.61
C ALA A 167 17.84 16.85 1.97
N ILE A 168 17.02 16.20 2.81
CA ILE A 168 17.48 15.55 4.04
C ILE A 168 18.58 14.52 3.75
N GLY A 169 18.53 13.84 2.60
CA GLY A 169 19.58 12.89 2.19
C GLY A 169 20.95 13.52 1.96
N LEU A 170 21.05 14.85 1.86
CA LEU A 170 22.32 15.59 1.73
C LEU A 170 22.88 16.02 3.10
N VAL A 171 22.13 15.82 4.18
CA VAL A 171 22.53 16.24 5.53
C VAL A 171 23.64 15.30 6.03
N PRO A 172 24.74 15.83 6.59
CA PRO A 172 25.80 15.02 7.17
C PRO A 172 25.30 14.08 8.28
N PRO A 173 25.89 12.88 8.45
CA PRO A 173 25.46 11.89 9.43
C PRO A 173 25.42 12.42 10.88
N ASP A 174 26.27 13.40 11.18
CA ASP A 174 26.42 13.99 12.51
C ASP A 174 25.14 14.71 12.98
N ILE A 175 24.38 15.28 12.04
CA ILE A 175 23.11 15.98 12.31
C ILE A 175 21.92 15.02 12.15
N ALA A 176 22.13 13.87 11.50
CA ALA A 176 21.06 12.94 11.17
C ALA A 176 20.35 12.36 12.40
N TYR A 177 21.06 12.21 13.53
CA TYR A 177 20.44 11.78 14.79
C TYR A 177 19.33 12.72 15.28
N HIS A 178 19.48 14.03 15.07
CA HIS A 178 18.46 15.01 15.43
C HIS A 178 17.22 14.96 14.52
N LEU A 179 17.30 14.32 13.35
CA LEU A 179 16.15 14.18 12.46
C LEU A 179 15.08 13.22 12.99
N ARG A 180 15.35 12.45 14.06
CA ARG A 180 14.34 11.59 14.71
C ARG A 180 13.08 12.34 15.13
N TRP A 181 13.19 13.64 15.42
CA TRP A 181 12.05 14.49 15.76
C TRP A 181 11.04 14.63 14.60
N LEU A 182 11.46 14.38 13.35
CA LEU A 182 10.56 14.32 12.20
C LEU A 182 9.53 13.18 12.34
N ALA A 183 9.81 12.13 13.12
CA ALA A 183 8.83 11.10 13.40
C ALA A 183 7.59 11.68 14.12
N LEU A 184 7.78 12.66 15.01
CA LEU A 184 6.67 13.36 15.65
C LEU A 184 5.85 14.17 14.64
N LEU A 185 6.50 14.77 13.65
CA LEU A 185 5.82 15.49 12.57
C LEU A 185 5.00 14.54 11.69
N VAL A 186 5.53 13.35 11.38
CA VAL A 186 4.78 12.30 10.67
C VAL A 186 3.58 11.83 11.49
N LEU A 187 3.75 11.60 12.80
CA LEU A 187 2.65 11.22 13.69
C LEU A 187 1.60 12.33 13.82
N ALA A 188 2.02 13.59 13.93
CA ALA A 188 1.12 14.74 13.94
C ALA A 188 0.30 14.82 12.64
N ALA A 189 0.92 14.60 11.49
CA ALA A 189 0.21 14.53 10.21
C ALA A 189 -0.81 13.38 10.18
N ALA A 190 -0.48 12.22 10.74
CA ALA A 190 -1.43 11.10 10.85
C ALA A 190 -2.66 11.45 11.71
N LEU A 191 -2.45 12.13 12.83
CA LEU A 191 -3.54 12.65 13.68
C LEU A 191 -4.38 13.69 12.94
N LEU A 192 -3.79 14.45 12.04
CA LEU A 192 -4.48 15.46 11.21
C LEU A 192 -5.11 14.87 9.95
N GLY A 193 -5.15 13.54 9.80
CA GLY A 193 -5.83 12.85 8.71
C GLY A 193 -4.93 12.32 7.60
N ALA A 194 -3.60 12.28 7.78
CA ALA A 194 -2.76 11.52 6.87
C ALA A 194 -3.05 10.00 7.02
N PRO A 195 -2.96 9.22 5.93
CA PRO A 195 -3.22 7.78 5.97
C PRO A 195 -2.33 7.03 6.95
N VAL A 196 -2.85 5.98 7.60
CA VAL A 196 -2.06 5.18 8.56
C VAL A 196 -0.80 4.58 7.94
N PHE A 197 -0.83 4.18 6.67
CA PHE A 197 0.38 3.63 6.00
C PHE A 197 1.49 4.69 5.85
N VAL A 198 1.12 5.96 5.67
CA VAL A 198 2.07 7.09 5.67
C VAL A 198 2.67 7.26 7.05
N ALA A 199 1.88 7.10 8.10
CA ALA A 199 2.37 7.16 9.48
C ALA A 199 3.42 6.06 9.72
N MET A 200 3.06 4.80 9.43
CA MET A 200 3.94 3.65 9.65
C MET A 200 5.21 3.72 8.78
N GLY A 201 5.05 3.96 7.47
CA GLY A 201 6.18 4.05 6.54
C GLY A 201 7.06 5.26 6.80
N GLY A 202 6.48 6.42 7.13
CA GLY A 202 7.22 7.64 7.42
C GLY A 202 8.02 7.56 8.72
N VAL A 203 7.44 6.98 9.78
CA VAL A 203 8.17 6.72 11.04
C VAL A 203 9.31 5.73 10.79
N ALA A 204 9.06 4.65 10.04
CA ALA A 204 10.10 3.69 9.67
C ALA A 204 11.25 4.36 8.90
N LEU A 205 10.95 5.19 7.90
CA LEU A 205 11.95 5.95 7.14
C LEU A 205 12.81 6.84 8.04
N VAL A 206 12.18 7.59 8.95
CA VAL A 206 12.90 8.48 9.88
C VAL A 206 13.83 7.69 10.81
N LEU A 207 13.34 6.58 11.39
CA LEU A 207 14.11 5.77 12.32
C LEU A 207 15.28 5.06 11.63
N PHE A 208 15.04 4.43 10.47
CA PHE A 208 16.09 3.77 9.70
C PHE A 208 17.16 4.76 9.26
N PHE A 209 16.76 5.95 8.80
CA PHE A 209 17.71 7.01 8.44
C PHE A 209 18.52 7.50 9.64
N SER A 210 17.90 7.59 10.83
CA SER A 210 18.60 7.98 12.06
C SER A 210 19.62 6.96 12.54
N GLU A 211 19.46 5.70 12.14
CA GLU A 211 20.40 4.60 12.37
C GLU A 211 21.38 4.39 11.21
N ALA A 212 21.48 5.35 10.27
CA ALA A 212 22.31 5.26 9.06
C ALA A 212 22.02 4.02 8.19
N THR A 213 20.83 3.44 8.32
CA THR A 213 20.38 2.34 7.47
C THR A 213 19.76 2.91 6.19
N PRO A 214 20.07 2.35 5.00
CA PRO A 214 19.49 2.83 3.75
C PRO A 214 17.96 2.79 3.79
N VAL A 215 17.31 3.85 3.29
CA VAL A 215 15.84 3.93 3.19
C VAL A 215 15.22 2.79 2.38
N ALA A 216 15.98 2.20 1.46
CA ALA A 216 15.61 1.01 0.69
C ALA A 216 15.28 -0.20 1.59
N ALA A 217 15.86 -0.29 2.80
CA ALA A 217 15.58 -1.36 3.74
C ALA A 217 14.11 -1.37 4.21
N VAL A 218 13.48 -0.20 4.33
CA VAL A 218 12.05 -0.11 4.70
C VAL A 218 11.19 -0.77 3.63
N THR A 219 11.44 -0.44 2.35
CA THR A 219 10.69 -1.02 1.24
C THR A 219 11.05 -2.47 0.97
N ALA A 220 12.30 -2.87 1.20
CA ALA A 220 12.71 -4.27 1.12
C ALA A 220 11.98 -5.11 2.17
N GLU A 221 11.79 -4.60 3.38
CA GLU A 221 11.03 -5.29 4.43
C GLU A 221 9.54 -5.35 4.11
N VAL A 222 8.95 -4.28 3.56
CA VAL A 222 7.57 -4.32 3.03
C VAL A 222 7.44 -5.39 1.94
N TYR A 223 8.38 -5.45 1.01
CA TYR A 223 8.40 -6.47 -0.04
C TYR A 223 8.50 -7.88 0.55
N ARG A 224 9.44 -8.11 1.48
CA ARG A 224 9.64 -9.39 2.17
C ARG A 224 8.41 -9.84 2.94
N LEU A 225 7.70 -8.91 3.57
CA LEU A 225 6.43 -9.21 4.24
C LEU A 225 5.37 -9.62 3.22
N ILE A 226 5.24 -8.90 2.11
CA ILE A 226 4.27 -9.20 1.03
C ILE A 226 4.58 -10.54 0.35
N ASP A 227 5.86 -10.86 0.15
CA ASP A 227 6.34 -12.10 -0.41
C ASP A 227 6.31 -13.26 0.61
N SER A 228 5.78 -13.04 1.83
CA SER A 228 5.61 -14.12 2.79
C SER A 228 4.63 -15.18 2.27
N PRO A 229 4.96 -16.48 2.35
CA PRO A 229 4.10 -17.57 1.88
C PRO A 229 2.78 -17.69 2.67
N THR A 230 2.60 -16.92 3.76
CA THR A 230 1.39 -16.90 4.57
C THR A 230 0.34 -15.90 4.08
N LEU A 231 0.72 -14.85 3.34
CA LEU A 231 -0.21 -13.83 2.86
C LEU A 231 -1.20 -14.26 1.76
N PRO A 232 -0.89 -15.26 0.90
CA PRO A 232 -1.86 -15.90 0.03
C PRO A 232 -3.14 -16.40 0.75
N ALA A 233 -3.11 -16.59 2.08
CA ALA A 233 -4.29 -16.94 2.85
C ALA A 233 -5.31 -15.79 2.97
N ILE A 234 -4.91 -14.52 2.82
CA ILE A 234 -5.80 -13.36 3.00
C ILE A 234 -6.90 -13.30 1.93
N PRO A 235 -6.62 -13.43 0.62
CA PRO A 235 -7.67 -13.51 -0.40
C PRO A 235 -8.63 -14.69 -0.18
N LEU A 236 -8.12 -15.87 0.19
CA LEU A 236 -8.94 -17.04 0.49
C LEU A 236 -9.84 -16.83 1.70
N LEU A 237 -9.31 -16.24 2.78
CA LEU A 237 -10.08 -15.89 3.96
C LEU A 237 -11.16 -14.85 3.63
N THR A 238 -10.83 -13.86 2.80
CA THR A 238 -11.79 -12.85 2.33
C THR A 238 -12.90 -13.48 1.50
N ALA A 239 -12.56 -14.36 0.57
CA ALA A 239 -13.53 -15.09 -0.25
C ALA A 239 -14.43 -16.01 0.60
N ALA A 240 -13.84 -16.76 1.55
CA ALA A 240 -14.59 -17.57 2.49
C ALA A 240 -15.52 -16.72 3.36
N GLY A 241 -15.04 -15.58 3.86
CA GLY A 241 -15.85 -14.62 4.61
C GLY A 241 -17.04 -14.10 3.81
N TYR A 242 -16.84 -13.77 2.53
CA TYR A 242 -17.93 -13.35 1.63
C TYR A 242 -18.96 -14.45 1.44
N VAL A 243 -18.53 -15.69 1.15
CA VAL A 243 -19.43 -16.84 1.01
C VAL A 243 -20.22 -17.10 2.29
N LEU A 244 -19.59 -16.99 3.46
CA LEU A 244 -20.26 -17.15 4.76
C LEU A 244 -21.29 -16.05 5.05
N ALA A 245 -20.98 -14.81 4.69
CA ALA A 245 -21.89 -13.67 4.83
C ALA A 245 -23.11 -13.82 3.90
N GLU A 246 -22.88 -14.11 2.62
CA GLU A 246 -23.96 -14.22 1.62
C GLU A 246 -24.84 -15.45 1.85
N SER A 247 -24.27 -16.54 2.37
CA SER A 247 -25.04 -17.75 2.70
C SER A 247 -25.79 -17.68 4.03
N ALA A 248 -25.76 -16.53 4.72
CA ALA A 248 -26.31 -16.34 6.06
C ALA A 248 -25.89 -17.47 7.03
N ALA A 249 -24.64 -17.92 6.93
CA ALA A 249 -24.14 -19.08 7.67
C ALA A 249 -24.21 -18.85 9.19
N ALA A 250 -23.91 -17.64 9.65
CA ALA A 250 -24.02 -17.25 11.05
C ALA A 250 -25.47 -17.39 11.57
N GLU A 251 -26.46 -16.94 10.80
CA GLU A 251 -27.88 -17.07 11.18
C GLU A 251 -28.32 -18.54 11.24
N ARG A 252 -27.89 -19.36 10.28
CA ARG A 252 -28.14 -20.81 10.27
C ARG A 252 -27.54 -21.48 11.50
N LEU A 253 -26.33 -21.11 11.88
CA LEU A 253 -25.65 -21.63 13.06
C LEU A 253 -26.41 -21.25 14.34
N VAL A 254 -26.84 -19.99 14.46
CA VAL A 254 -27.64 -19.51 15.60
C VAL A 254 -28.98 -20.23 15.67
N ARG A 255 -29.67 -20.43 14.54
CA ARG A 255 -30.92 -21.21 14.49
C ARG A 255 -30.70 -22.66 14.95
N PHE A 256 -29.62 -23.30 14.51
CA PHE A 256 -29.27 -24.64 14.94
C PHE A 256 -29.03 -24.71 16.46
N PHE A 257 -28.22 -23.80 17.01
CA PHE A 257 -27.97 -23.77 18.45
C PHE A 257 -29.24 -23.50 19.28
N ARG A 258 -30.11 -22.58 18.86
CA ARG A 258 -31.42 -22.37 19.50
C ARG A 258 -32.31 -23.61 19.42
N ALA A 259 -32.32 -24.31 18.28
CA ALA A 259 -33.10 -25.53 18.16
C ALA A 259 -32.61 -26.67 19.07
N VAL A 260 -31.31 -26.72 19.36
CA VAL A 260 -30.71 -27.76 20.23
C VAL A 260 -30.84 -27.42 21.71
N PHE A 261 -30.73 -26.14 22.11
CA PHE A 261 -30.64 -25.74 23.51
C PHE A 261 -31.80 -24.89 24.05
N GLY A 262 -32.71 -24.42 23.18
CA GLY A 262 -33.81 -23.50 23.54
C GLY A 262 -33.46 -22.04 23.22
#